data_AF-X0WFZ0-F1
#
_entry.id   AF-X0WFZ0-F1
#
_cell.length_a   1.000
_cell.length_b   1.000
_cell.length_c   1.000
_cell.angle_alpha   90.00
_cell.angle_beta   90.00
_cell.angle_gamma   90.00
#
_symmetry.space_group_name_H-M   'P 1'
#
loop_
_entity.id
_entity.type
_entity.pdbx_description
1 polymer ?
#
loop_
_entity_poly.entity_id
_entity_poly.type
_entity_poly.pdbx_seq_one_letter_code
_entity_poly.pdbx_strand_id
1 'polypeptide(L)'
;MAAPALVDLGVQPLAAHLFILYFGVIADLTPPVAVAAYAGAGISGGNSMKTGFIAVRLAVAGFMIPYLFALDPGLLFINSTVGHTLVLIVTSLAGVLALGAAAGGYLLDHVK
;
A
#
# COMPACT_ATOMS: atom_id res chain seq x y z
N MET A 1 11.64 14.51 7.13
CA MET A 1 10.96 15.83 7.26
C MET A 1 9.46 15.77 6.94
N ALA A 2 8.90 14.65 6.48
CA ALA A 2 7.46 14.55 6.19
C ALA A 2 6.57 14.29 7.44
N ALA A 3 7.12 13.73 8.53
CA ALA A 3 6.32 13.35 9.70
C ALA A 3 5.73 14.55 10.44
N PRO A 4 6.51 15.63 10.69
CA PRO A 4 5.98 16.84 11.32
C PRO A 4 4.83 17.46 10.52
N ALA A 5 4.93 17.48 9.19
CA ALA A 5 3.87 18.03 8.34
C ALA A 5 2.54 17.25 8.44
N LEU A 6 2.59 15.92 8.56
CA LEU A 6 1.40 15.11 8.79
C LEU A 6 0.81 15.34 10.18
N VAL A 7 1.66 15.56 11.18
CA VAL A 7 1.24 15.89 12.55
C VAL A 7 0.57 17.27 12.60
N ASP A 8 1.11 18.26 11.89
CA ASP A 8 0.50 19.59 11.74
C ASP A 8 -0.87 19.53 11.04
N LEU A 9 -1.08 18.52 10.17
CA LEU A 9 -2.36 18.21 9.53
C LEU A 9 -3.34 17.43 10.42
N GLY A 10 -2.99 17.19 11.70
CA GLY A 10 -3.86 16.51 12.67
C GLY A 10 -3.75 15.00 12.71
N VAL A 11 -2.82 14.39 11.96
CA VAL A 11 -2.54 12.95 12.05
C VAL A 11 -1.81 12.66 13.35
N GLN A 12 -2.22 11.59 14.06
CA GLN A 12 -1.53 11.20 15.30
C GLN A 12 -0.04 10.92 15.05
N PRO A 13 0.86 11.31 15.98
CA PRO A 13 2.30 11.15 15.79
C PRO A 13 2.72 9.73 15.41
N LEU A 14 2.21 8.70 16.09
CA LEU A 14 2.56 7.31 15.78
C LEU A 14 2.11 6.92 14.37
N ALA A 15 0.89 7.28 13.98
CA ALA A 15 0.37 7.05 12.63
C ALA A 15 1.22 7.78 11.56
N ALA A 16 1.64 9.02 11.82
CA ALA A 16 2.49 9.78 10.90
C ALA A 16 3.88 9.14 10.68
N HIS A 17 4.51 8.63 11.75
CA HIS A 17 5.79 7.93 11.63
C HIS A 17 5.65 6.60 10.89
N LEU A 18 4.61 5.82 11.19
CA LEU A 18 4.31 4.57 10.49
C LEU A 18 3.92 4.80 9.04
N PHE A 19 3.23 5.89 8.73
CA PHE A 19 2.87 6.29 7.37
C PHE A 19 4.13 6.42 6.52
N ILE A 20 5.13 7.14 7.03
CA ILE A 20 6.37 7.40 6.30
C ILE A 20 7.25 6.17 6.25
N LEU A 21 7.30 5.37 7.32
CA LEU A 21 7.98 4.08 7.31
C LEU A 21 7.41 3.17 6.22
N TYR A 22 6.08 3.01 6.19
CA TYR A 22 5.39 2.17 5.21
C TYR A 22 5.61 2.69 3.78
N PHE A 23 5.40 3.99 3.56
CA PHE A 23 5.64 4.61 2.25
C PHE A 23 7.10 4.50 1.81
N GLY A 24 8.05 4.60 2.75
CA GLY A 24 9.47 4.43 2.46
C GLY A 24 9.80 3.02 1.95
N VAL A 25 9.18 1.98 2.52
CA VAL A 25 9.34 0.60 2.06
C VAL A 25 8.69 0.38 0.69
N ILE A 26 7.48 0.89 0.49
CA ILE A 26 6.74 0.70 -0.77
C ILE A 26 7.29 1.58 -1.92
N ALA A 27 7.96 2.70 -1.62
CA ALA A 27 8.56 3.56 -2.63
C ALA A 27 9.57 2.82 -3.53
N ASP A 28 10.23 1.79 -2.99
CA ASP A 28 11.17 0.93 -3.72
C ASP A 28 10.49 0.06 -4.80
N LEU A 29 9.16 0.04 -4.91
CA LEU A 29 8.48 -0.63 -6.03
C LEU A 29 8.41 0.23 -7.29
N THR A 30 8.63 1.54 -7.20
CA THR A 30 8.40 2.45 -8.33
C THR A 30 9.60 2.54 -9.29
N PRO A 31 9.41 2.39 -10.62
CA PRO A 31 10.44 2.75 -11.59
C PRO A 31 10.83 4.22 -11.46
N PRO A 32 12.13 4.59 -11.51
CA PRO A 32 13.27 3.80 -11.98
C PRO A 32 14.03 3.05 -10.86
N VAL A 33 13.52 2.97 -9.64
CA VAL A 33 14.28 2.51 -8.47
C VAL A 33 13.95 1.07 -8.06
N ALA A 34 13.11 0.35 -8.81
CA ALA A 34 12.61 -0.98 -8.48
C ALA A 34 13.65 -2.13 -8.53
N VAL A 35 14.63 -2.10 -7.61
CA VAL A 35 15.83 -2.95 -7.64
C VAL A 35 15.48 -4.44 -7.65
N ALA A 36 14.54 -4.87 -6.80
CA ALA A 36 14.13 -6.28 -6.74
C ALA A 36 13.47 -6.77 -8.04
N ALA A 37 12.58 -5.94 -8.63
CA ALA A 37 11.93 -6.26 -9.90
C ALA A 37 12.94 -6.28 -11.06
N TYR A 38 13.93 -5.40 -11.05
CA TYR A 38 14.97 -5.32 -12.07
C TYR A 38 15.96 -6.48 -11.98
N ALA A 39 16.32 -6.90 -10.77
CA ALA A 39 17.12 -8.09 -10.55
C ALA A 39 16.40 -9.35 -11.07
N GLY A 40 15.10 -9.49 -10.77
CA GLY A 40 14.27 -10.58 -11.28
C GLY A 40 14.14 -10.56 -12.81
N ALA A 41 14.03 -9.37 -13.42
CA ALA A 41 14.02 -9.22 -14.88
C ALA A 41 15.35 -9.66 -15.50
N GLY A 42 16.49 -9.33 -14.88
CA GLY A 42 17.81 -9.75 -15.35
C GLY A 42 18.01 -11.27 -15.35
N ILE A 43 17.48 -11.97 -14.34
CA ILE A 43 17.55 -13.44 -14.26
C ILE A 43 16.63 -14.11 -15.30
N SER A 44 15.43 -13.54 -15.53
CA SER A 44 14.45 -14.10 -16.47
C SER A 44 14.69 -13.72 -17.94
N GLY A 45 15.64 -12.81 -18.22
CA GLY A 45 15.87 -12.26 -19.56
C GLY A 45 14.80 -11.27 -20.03
N GLY A 46 13.95 -10.79 -19.11
CA GLY A 46 12.90 -9.81 -19.37
C GLY A 46 13.41 -8.36 -19.42
N ASN A 47 12.56 -7.45 -19.89
CA ASN A 47 12.88 -6.01 -19.87
C ASN A 47 12.62 -5.42 -18.48
N SER A 48 13.66 -4.95 -17.79
CA SER A 48 13.58 -4.44 -16.42
C SER A 48 12.54 -3.33 -16.24
N MET A 49 12.50 -2.36 -17.14
CA MET A 49 11.55 -1.24 -17.06
C MET A 49 10.10 -1.71 -17.17
N LYS A 50 9.80 -2.62 -18.11
CA LYS A 50 8.47 -3.23 -18.25
C LYS A 50 8.09 -4.03 -17.00
N THR A 51 9.01 -4.83 -16.46
CA THR A 51 8.78 -5.59 -15.22
C THR A 51 8.48 -4.66 -14.05
N GLY A 52 9.19 -3.54 -13.91
CA GLY A 52 8.91 -2.54 -12.88
C GLY A 52 7.52 -1.92 -13.00
N PHE A 53 7.07 -1.56 -14.20
CA PHE A 53 5.70 -1.06 -14.40
C PHE A 53 4.62 -2.09 -14.06
N ILE A 54 4.84 -3.36 -14.41
CA ILE A 54 3.93 -4.45 -14.06
C ILE A 54 3.91 -4.64 -12.53
N ALA A 55 5.07 -4.58 -11.87
CA ALA A 55 5.17 -4.69 -10.42
C ALA A 55 4.38 -3.58 -9.72
N VAL A 56 4.53 -2.31 -10.15
CA VAL A 56 3.73 -1.20 -9.61
C VAL A 56 2.24 -1.41 -9.82
N ARG A 57 1.82 -1.82 -11.03
CA ARG A 57 0.42 -2.09 -11.32
C ARG A 57 -0.16 -3.11 -10.35
N LEU A 58 0.56 -4.19 -10.08
CA LEU A 58 0.11 -5.22 -9.14
C LEU A 58 0.12 -4.73 -7.67
N ALA A 59 1.02 -3.81 -7.34
CA ALA A 59 1.18 -3.29 -5.98
C ALA A 59 0.27 -2.10 -5.63
N VAL A 60 -0.56 -1.60 -6.55
CA VAL A 60 -1.46 -0.45 -6.33
C VAL A 60 -2.27 -0.57 -5.04
N ALA A 61 -2.76 -1.77 -4.71
CA ALA A 61 -3.53 -1.98 -3.48
C ALA A 61 -2.73 -1.71 -2.20
N GLY A 62 -1.41 -1.95 -2.21
CA GLY A 62 -0.53 -1.67 -1.08
C GLY A 62 -0.39 -0.18 -0.78
N PHE A 63 -0.48 0.68 -1.80
CA PHE A 63 -0.42 2.14 -1.61
C PHE A 63 -1.60 2.69 -0.81
N MET A 64 -2.71 1.97 -0.70
CA MET A 64 -3.89 2.41 0.05
C MET A 64 -3.70 2.29 1.57
N ILE A 65 -2.99 1.26 2.04
CA ILE A 65 -2.80 0.92 3.46
C ILE A 65 -2.36 2.11 4.34
N PRO A 66 -1.35 2.91 3.95
CA PRO A 66 -0.91 4.05 4.75
C PRO A 66 -1.99 5.11 4.95
N TYR A 67 -2.84 5.33 3.94
CA TYR A 67 -3.97 6.25 4.08
C TYR A 67 -5.03 5.73 5.04
N LEU A 68 -5.28 4.41 5.07
CA LEU A 68 -6.30 3.83 5.95
C LEU A 68 -6.01 4.11 7.43
N PHE A 69 -4.77 3.87 7.88
CA PHE A 69 -4.43 4.12 9.29
C PHE A 69 -4.12 5.59 9.60
N ALA A 70 -3.83 6.42 8.60
CA ALA A 70 -3.70 7.87 8.79
C ALA A 70 -5.06 8.55 8.97
N LEU A 71 -6.09 8.05 8.28
CA LEU A 71 -7.48 8.51 8.42
C LEU A 71 -8.11 8.00 9.71
N ASP A 72 -7.90 6.73 10.04
CA ASP A 72 -8.41 6.12 11.26
C ASP A 72 -7.31 5.37 12.05
N PRO A 73 -6.72 6.02 13.06
CA PRO A 73 -5.74 5.40 13.95
C PRO A 73 -6.28 4.21 14.75
N GLY A 74 -7.60 3.96 14.73
CA GLY A 74 -8.20 2.78 15.32
C GLY A 74 -7.73 1.48 14.69
N LEU A 75 -7.23 1.51 13.44
CA LEU A 75 -6.56 0.37 12.81
C LEU A 75 -5.21 0.04 13.47
N LEU A 76 -4.60 1.01 14.14
CA LEU A 76 -3.38 0.87 14.96
C LEU A 76 -3.70 0.62 16.44
N PHE A 77 -4.96 0.31 16.76
CA PHE A 77 -5.47 0.17 18.13
C PHE A 77 -5.32 1.42 19.00
N ILE A 78 -5.22 2.61 18.38
CA ILE A 78 -5.10 3.87 19.15
C ILE A 78 -6.49 4.46 19.36
N ASN A 79 -6.86 4.69 20.62
CA ASN A 79 -8.14 5.30 21.02
C ASN A 79 -9.39 4.62 20.39
N SER A 80 -9.37 3.30 20.21
CA SER A 80 -10.45 2.56 19.54
C SER A 80 -11.11 1.52 20.44
N THR A 81 -12.38 1.26 20.17
CA THR A 81 -13.13 0.16 20.79
C THR A 81 -12.98 -1.10 19.93
N VAL A 82 -12.88 -2.29 20.54
CA VAL A 82 -12.70 -3.58 19.84
C VAL A 82 -13.68 -3.76 18.67
N GLY A 83 -14.95 -3.39 18.86
CA GLY A 83 -15.97 -3.47 17.80
C GLY A 83 -15.67 -2.56 16.60
N HIS A 84 -15.20 -1.34 16.85
CA HIS A 84 -14.83 -0.38 15.80
C HIS A 84 -13.60 -0.87 15.01
N THR A 85 -12.57 -1.34 15.71
CA THR A 85 -11.37 -1.88 15.07
C THR A 85 -11.67 -3.11 14.21
N LEU A 86 -12.57 -3.98 14.65
CA LEU A 86 -13.00 -5.14 13.85
C LEU A 86 -13.66 -4.70 12.54
N VAL A 87 -14.55 -3.70 12.58
CA VAL A 87 -15.17 -3.16 11.36
C VAL A 87 -14.11 -2.55 10.44
N LEU A 88 -13.15 -1.80 10.99
CA LEU A 88 -12.04 -1.24 10.21
C LEU A 88 -11.19 -2.32 9.55
N ILE A 89 -10.86 -3.40 10.26
CA ILE A 89 -10.09 -4.52 9.70
C ILE A 89 -10.85 -5.17 8.54
N VAL A 90 -12.14 -5.48 8.73
CA VAL A 90 -12.96 -6.15 7.70
C VAL A 90 -13.13 -5.27 6.47
N THR A 91 -13.43 -3.98 6.65
CA THR A 91 -13.62 -3.03 5.54
C THR A 91 -12.30 -2.73 4.82
N SER A 92 -11.20 -2.59 5.55
CA SER A 92 -9.86 -2.40 4.99
C SER A 92 -9.43 -3.62 4.18
N LEU A 93 -9.64 -4.83 4.71
CA LEU A 93 -9.32 -6.07 4.02
C LEU A 93 -10.14 -6.21 2.73
N ALA A 94 -11.45 -5.95 2.81
CA ALA A 94 -12.33 -5.97 1.64
C ALA A 94 -11.88 -4.96 0.57
N GLY A 95 -11.51 -3.74 0.96
CA GLY A 95 -11.04 -2.69 0.05
C GLY A 95 -9.70 -3.05 -0.62
N VAL A 96 -8.73 -3.53 0.15
CA VAL A 96 -7.41 -3.93 -0.37
C VAL A 96 -7.54 -5.13 -1.31
N LEU A 97 -8.37 -6.13 -0.96
CA LEU A 97 -8.61 -7.28 -1.82
C LEU A 97 -9.34 -6.89 -3.11
N ALA A 98 -10.36 -6.04 -3.03
CA ALA A 98 -11.10 -5.56 -4.19
C ALA A 98 -10.19 -4.80 -5.16
N LEU A 99 -9.34 -3.90 -4.65
CA LEU A 99 -8.37 -3.18 -5.47
C LEU A 99 -7.27 -4.08 -6.03
N GLY A 100 -6.79 -5.04 -5.24
CA GLY A 100 -5.79 -6.02 -5.71
C GLY A 100 -6.34 -6.87 -6.85
N ALA A 101 -7.57 -7.37 -6.71
CA ALA A 101 -8.25 -8.15 -7.74
C ALA A 101 -8.51 -7.32 -9.02
N ALA A 102 -8.88 -6.05 -8.87
CA ALA A 102 -9.07 -5.14 -10.00
C ALA A 102 -7.74 -4.83 -10.72
N ALA A 103 -6.68 -4.51 -9.97
CA ALA A 103 -5.38 -4.14 -10.51
C ALA A 103 -4.67 -5.31 -11.20
N GLY A 104 -4.82 -6.52 -10.64
CA GLY A 104 -4.36 -7.78 -11.21
C GLY A 104 -5.14 -8.25 -12.44
N GLY A 105 -6.26 -7.59 -12.78
CA GLY A 105 -7.10 -7.97 -13.93
C GLY A 105 -7.98 -9.19 -13.70
N TYR A 106 -8.04 -9.73 -12.47
CA TYR A 106 -8.86 -10.90 -12.13
C TYR A 106 -10.35 -10.65 -12.40
N LEU A 107 -10.84 -9.44 -12.13
CA LEU A 107 -12.21 -9.03 -12.44
C LEU A 107 -12.54 -8.99 -13.95
N LEU A 108 -11.54 -8.88 -14.82
CA LEU A 108 -11.71 -8.74 -16.28
C LEU A 108 -11.46 -10.06 -17.03
N ASP A 109 -10.58 -10.92 -16.50
CA ASP A 109 -10.22 -12.21 -17.14
C ASP A 109 -11.12 -13.38 -16.74
N HIS A 110 -11.69 -13.39 -15.52
CA HIS A 110 -12.40 -14.56 -14.98
C HIS A 110 -13.91 -14.35 -14.76
N VAL A 111 -14.47 -13.20 -15.15
CA VAL A 111 -15.91 -12.89 -15.06
C VAL A 111 -16.57 -12.89 -16.46
N LYS A 112 -15.94 -13.54 -17.44
CA LYS A 112 -16.53 -13.84 -18.76
C LYS A 112 -16.98 -15.29 -18.83
#